data_AF-A0A0G0XQA7-F1
#
_entry.id   AF-A0A0G0XQA7-F1
#
_cell.length_a   1.000
_cell.length_b   1.000
_cell.length_c   1.000
_cell.angle_alpha   90.00
_cell.angle_beta   90.00
_cell.angle_gamma   90.00
#
_symmetry.space_group_name_H-M   'P 1'
#
loop_
_entity.id
_entity.type
_entity.pdbx_description
1 polymer ?
#
loop_
_entity_poly.entity_id
_entity_poly.type
_entity_poly.pdbx_seq_one_letter_code
_entity_poly.pdbx_strand_id
1 'polypeptide(L)'
;MDVRFNPNEGKTTLSFLPKETDRLSVLMQLVIEEEKIRGTQVPDFGKDFFKSFATSKDKFVIEFDFSLLPFTIAYLDEVIEEMLEYGSDPTDLDSFVEQINSFCSKGHKLQ
;
A
#
# COMPACT_ATOMS: atom_id res chain seq x y z
N MET A 1 4.65 5.85 7.99
CA MET A 1 3.36 5.27 7.56
C MET A 1 2.86 4.29 8.60
N ASP A 2 1.55 4.25 8.85
CA ASP A 2 0.89 3.21 9.63
C ASP A 2 0.03 2.35 8.71
N VAL A 3 -0.07 1.06 9.00
CA VAL A 3 -0.91 0.14 8.23
C VAL A 3 -1.81 -0.66 9.16
N ARG A 4 -3.07 -0.86 8.76
CA ARG A 4 -4.05 -1.67 9.50
C ARG A 4 -4.79 -2.59 8.57
N PHE A 5 -4.97 -3.84 8.98
CA PHE A 5 -5.78 -4.83 8.28
C PHE A 5 -7.00 -5.17 9.13
N ASN A 6 -8.19 -5.01 8.57
CA ASN A 6 -9.44 -5.44 9.18
C ASN A 6 -10.00 -6.65 8.42
N PRO A 7 -9.75 -7.88 8.89
CA PRO A 7 -10.22 -9.09 8.21
C PRO A 7 -11.75 -9.23 8.22
N ASN A 8 -12.44 -8.64 9.19
CA ASN A 8 -13.90 -8.71 9.28
C ASN A 8 -14.57 -7.83 8.22
N GLU A 9 -13.94 -6.71 7.87
CA GLU A 9 -14.42 -5.80 6.82
C GLU A 9 -13.79 -6.07 5.46
N GLY A 10 -12.75 -6.91 5.40
CA GLY A 10 -12.00 -7.18 4.18
C GLY A 10 -11.29 -5.92 3.66
N LYS A 11 -10.72 -5.12 4.57
CA LYS A 11 -10.10 -3.83 4.22
C LYS A 11 -8.69 -3.71 4.78
N THR A 12 -7.84 -3.05 3.99
CA THR A 12 -6.52 -2.57 4.44
C THR A 12 -6.51 -1.05 4.41
N THR A 13 -6.11 -0.44 5.51
CA THR A 13 -6.00 1.01 5.66
C THR A 13 -4.52 1.39 5.70
N LEU A 14 -4.10 2.23 4.76
CA LEU A 14 -2.79 2.88 4.75
C LEU A 14 -2.92 4.31 5.26
N SER A 15 -2.01 4.71 6.13
CA SER A 15 -2.05 5.97 6.86
C SER A 15 -0.71 6.68 6.77
N PHE A 16 -0.68 7.81 6.08
CA PHE A 16 0.55 8.51 5.72
C PHE A 16 0.70 9.82 6.47
N LEU A 17 1.88 10.07 7.03
CA LEU A 17 2.25 11.35 7.60
C LEU A 17 2.51 12.38 6.49
N PRO A 18 2.21 13.68 6.69
CA PRO A 18 2.45 14.73 5.68
C PRO A 18 3.89 14.76 5.12
N LYS A 19 4.88 14.43 5.96
CA LYS A 19 6.30 14.47 5.58
C LYS A 19 6.72 13.39 4.58
N GLU A 20 5.91 12.36 4.39
CA GLU A 20 6.20 11.22 3.51
C GLU A 20 5.29 11.18 2.27
N THR A 21 4.21 11.97 2.23
CA THR A 21 3.18 11.84 1.20
C THR A 21 3.66 12.17 -0.21
N ASP A 22 4.54 13.17 -0.39
CA ASP A 22 5.06 13.54 -1.72
C ASP A 22 5.76 12.35 -2.37
N ARG A 23 6.79 11.83 -1.69
CA ARG A 23 7.59 10.67 -2.13
C ARG A 23 6.74 9.41 -2.30
N LEU A 24 5.93 9.08 -1.30
CA LEU A 24 5.10 7.86 -1.30
C LEU A 24 3.97 7.91 -2.33
N SER A 25 3.52 9.10 -2.74
CA SER A 25 2.55 9.26 -3.83
C SER A 25 3.15 9.00 -5.21
N VAL A 26 4.45 9.32 -5.40
CA VAL A 26 5.18 9.00 -6.63
C VAL A 26 5.42 7.49 -6.68
N LEU A 27 5.90 6.90 -5.58
CA LEU A 27 6.10 5.46 -5.49
C LEU A 27 4.82 4.69 -5.81
N MET A 28 3.67 5.11 -5.26
CA MET A 28 2.38 4.45 -5.54
C MET A 28 2.00 4.52 -7.03
N GLN A 29 2.30 5.62 -7.73
CA GLN A 29 2.06 5.73 -9.17
C GLN A 29 2.92 4.74 -9.96
N LEU A 30 4.20 4.60 -9.60
CA LEU A 30 5.12 3.65 -10.24
C LEU A 30 4.64 2.21 -10.04
N VAL A 31 4.30 1.83 -8.80
CA VAL A 31 3.80 0.48 -8.50
C VAL A 31 2.51 0.19 -9.24
N ILE A 32 1.60 1.16 -9.39
CA ILE A 32 0.38 0.98 -10.20
C ILE A 32 0.72 0.69 -11.66
N GLU A 33 1.70 1.39 -12.24
CA GLU A 33 2.11 1.16 -13.64
C GLU A 33 2.75 -0.22 -13.83
N GLU A 34 3.63 -0.62 -12.92
CA GLU A 34 4.28 -1.93 -12.96
C GLU A 34 3.30 -3.08 -12.78
N GLU A 35 2.40 -2.97 -11.80
CA GLU A 35 1.41 -4.01 -11.51
C GLU A 35 0.35 -4.11 -12.62
N LYS A 36 0.01 -3.00 -13.30
CA LYS A 36 -0.79 -3.03 -14.53
C LYS A 36 -0.12 -3.85 -15.64
N ILE A 37 1.20 -3.71 -15.82
CA ILE A 37 1.96 -4.48 -16.82
C ILE A 37 1.99 -5.96 -16.47
N ARG A 38 2.10 -6.30 -15.18
CA ARG A 38 2.08 -7.67 -14.66
C ARG A 38 0.69 -8.32 -14.70
N GLY A 39 -0.36 -7.54 -14.91
CA GLY A 39 -1.75 -8.01 -14.96
C GLY A 39 -2.41 -8.15 -13.59
N THR A 40 -1.80 -7.57 -12.55
CA THR A 40 -2.37 -7.51 -11.20
C THR A 40 -3.52 -6.49 -11.16
N GLN A 41 -4.52 -6.75 -10.33
CA GLN A 41 -5.59 -5.78 -10.10
C GLN A 41 -5.05 -4.58 -9.31
N VAL A 42 -5.25 -3.37 -9.83
CA VAL A 42 -4.76 -2.12 -9.25
C VAL A 42 -5.92 -1.18 -8.89
N PRO A 43 -5.73 -0.25 -7.94
CA PRO A 43 -6.73 0.78 -7.65
C PRO A 43 -6.93 1.72 -8.85
N ASP A 44 -8.17 2.14 -9.05
CA ASP A 44 -8.53 3.22 -9.97
C ASP A 44 -8.81 4.48 -9.15
N PHE A 45 -7.86 5.41 -9.17
CA PHE A 45 -7.98 6.65 -8.43
C PHE A 45 -8.54 7.77 -9.30
N GLY A 46 -9.42 8.58 -8.71
CA GLY A 46 -10.01 9.73 -9.37
C GLY A 46 -8.99 10.77 -9.81
N LYS A 47 -9.40 11.63 -10.75
CA LYS A 47 -8.64 12.81 -11.16
C LYS A 47 -8.28 13.65 -9.91
N ASP A 48 -7.02 14.07 -9.84
CA ASP A 48 -6.44 14.83 -8.72
C ASP A 48 -6.13 14.05 -7.42
N PHE A 49 -6.32 12.74 -7.37
CA PHE A 49 -5.96 11.93 -6.20
C PHE A 49 -4.49 12.10 -5.82
N PHE A 50 -3.56 11.86 -6.74
CA PHE A 50 -2.12 11.95 -6.47
C PHE A 50 -1.66 13.37 -6.13
N LYS A 51 -2.30 14.38 -6.72
CA LYS A 51 -2.05 15.78 -6.37
C LYS A 51 -2.46 16.04 -4.92
N SER A 52 -3.62 15.53 -4.50
CA SER A 52 -4.13 15.68 -3.13
C SER A 52 -3.29 14.89 -2.13
N PHE A 53 -2.86 13.69 -2.52
CA PHE A 53 -1.96 12.87 -1.74
C PHE A 53 -0.61 13.58 -1.53
N ALA A 54 0.08 13.95 -2.61
CA ALA A 54 1.39 14.60 -2.56
C ALA A 54 1.40 15.90 -1.74
N THR A 55 0.33 16.68 -1.81
CA THR A 55 0.24 18.00 -1.18
C THR A 55 -0.45 18.01 0.19
N SER A 56 -0.76 16.82 0.75
CA SER A 56 -1.46 16.72 2.02
C SER A 56 -0.66 17.33 3.16
N LYS A 57 -1.30 18.26 3.90
CA LYS A 57 -0.74 18.85 5.12
C LYS A 57 -1.13 18.10 6.38
N ASP A 58 -2.14 17.23 6.27
CA ASP A 58 -2.67 16.39 7.33
C ASP A 58 -2.38 14.91 7.04
N LYS A 59 -2.64 14.05 8.03
CA LYS A 59 -2.52 12.60 7.86
C LYS A 59 -3.43 12.15 6.70
N PHE A 60 -2.84 11.58 5.65
CA PHE A 60 -3.57 11.11 4.48
C PHE A 60 -3.93 9.64 4.69
N VAL A 61 -5.17 9.26 4.40
CA VAL A 61 -5.66 7.89 4.63
C VAL A 61 -6.20 7.32 3.34
N ILE A 62 -5.75 6.11 3.00
CA ILE A 62 -6.21 5.34 1.85
C ILE A 62 -6.74 4.01 2.35
N GLU A 63 -7.91 3.60 1.83
CA GLU A 63 -8.49 2.29 2.11
C GLU A 63 -8.50 1.47 0.83
N PHE A 64 -8.09 0.21 0.94
CA PHE A 64 -8.15 -0.79 -0.11
C PHE A 64 -9.03 -1.95 0.32
N ASP A 65 -9.92 -2.37 -0.57
CA ASP A 65 -10.68 -3.60 -0.41
C ASP A 65 -9.77 -4.83 -0.60
N PHE A 66 -10.21 -5.98 -0.09
CA PHE A 66 -9.45 -7.23 -0.13
C PHE A 66 -9.10 -7.69 -1.55
N SER A 67 -9.86 -7.29 -2.57
CA SER A 67 -9.53 -7.56 -3.97
C SER A 67 -8.22 -6.89 -4.42
N LEU A 68 -7.83 -5.80 -3.76
CA LEU A 68 -6.60 -5.06 -4.00
C LEU A 68 -5.46 -5.46 -3.05
N LEU A 69 -5.62 -6.54 -2.29
CA LEU A 69 -4.58 -7.03 -1.39
C LEU A 69 -3.27 -7.35 -2.12
N PRO A 70 -3.25 -7.98 -3.32
CA PRO A 70 -1.99 -8.24 -4.03
C PRO A 70 -1.25 -6.95 -4.37
N PHE A 71 -1.97 -5.94 -4.86
CA PHE A 71 -1.41 -4.61 -5.09
C PHE A 71 -0.91 -3.96 -3.79
N THR A 72 -1.69 -4.09 -2.71
CA THR A 72 -1.33 -3.50 -1.42
C THR A 72 -0.03 -4.11 -0.88
N ILE A 73 0.16 -5.42 -1.02
CA ILE A 73 1.41 -6.11 -0.65
C ILE A 73 2.56 -5.59 -1.52
N ALA A 74 2.41 -5.59 -2.84
CA ALA A 74 3.44 -5.09 -3.75
C ALA A 74 3.85 -3.64 -3.42
N TYR A 75 2.89 -2.77 -3.11
CA TYR A 75 3.21 -1.40 -2.68
C TYR A 75 3.95 -1.35 -1.35
N LEU A 76 3.58 -2.18 -0.37
CA LEU A 76 4.24 -2.21 0.93
C LEU A 76 5.68 -2.74 0.82
N ASP A 77 5.91 -3.76 -0.01
CA ASP A 77 7.26 -4.30 -0.27
C ASP A 77 8.18 -3.20 -0.81
N GLU A 78 7.72 -2.41 -1.79
CA GLU A 78 8.48 -1.28 -2.33
C GLU A 78 8.71 -0.17 -1.29
N VAL A 79 7.75 0.09 -0.40
CA VAL A 79 7.94 1.04 0.71
C VAL A 79 8.99 0.54 1.71
N ILE A 80 9.02 -0.77 1.98
CA ILE A 80 10.00 -1.40 2.87
C ILE A 80 11.40 -1.28 2.27
N GLU A 81 11.56 -1.63 0.99
CA GLU A 81 12.84 -1.48 0.28
C GLU A 81 13.32 -0.02 0.32
N GLU A 82 12.42 0.92 0.06
CA GLU A 82 12.74 2.33 0.16
C GLU A 82 13.15 2.71 1.60
N MET A 83 12.43 2.28 2.63
CA MET A 83 12.80 2.57 4.04
C MET A 83 14.19 2.06 4.40
N LEU A 84 14.56 0.86 3.93
CA LEU A 84 15.88 0.27 4.14
C LEU A 84 16.99 1.10 3.47
N GLU A 85 16.77 1.57 2.24
CA GLU A 85 17.72 2.43 1.53
C GLU A 85 18.00 3.75 2.26
N TYR A 86 16.99 4.31 2.93
CA TYR A 86 17.12 5.54 3.72
C TYR A 86 17.47 5.30 5.20
N GLY A 87 17.79 4.06 5.59
CA GLY A 87 18.24 3.71 6.94
C GLY A 87 17.14 3.77 8.01
N SER A 88 15.88 3.64 7.62
CA SER A 88 14.73 3.52 8.54
C SER A 88 14.45 2.04 8.84
N ASP A 89 13.91 1.77 10.03
CA ASP A 89 13.52 0.42 10.45
C ASP A 89 12.12 0.06 9.92
N PRO A 90 11.98 -0.94 9.03
CA PRO A 90 10.69 -1.35 8.48
C PRO A 90 9.99 -2.46 9.30
N THR A 91 10.52 -2.89 10.45
CA THR A 91 10.07 -4.09 11.20
C THR A 91 8.54 -4.15 11.39
N ASP A 92 7.89 -3.02 11.64
CA ASP A 92 6.44 -2.95 11.83
C ASP A 92 5.65 -3.22 10.53
N LEU A 93 6.18 -2.82 9.37
CA LEU A 93 5.59 -3.08 8.06
C LEU A 93 5.87 -4.52 7.60
N ASP A 94 7.08 -5.02 7.80
CA ASP A 94 7.43 -6.43 7.52
C ASP A 94 6.52 -7.39 8.30
N SER A 95 6.40 -7.16 9.60
CA SER A 95 5.53 -7.95 10.48
C SER A 95 4.06 -7.92 10.04
N PHE A 96 3.64 -6.83 9.41
CA PHE A 96 2.28 -6.68 8.89
C PHE A 96 2.08 -7.44 7.57
N VAL A 97 3.03 -7.37 6.65
CA VAL A 97 2.99 -8.14 5.39
C VAL A 97 2.97 -9.64 5.69
N GLU A 98 3.76 -10.11 6.66
CA GLU A 98 3.73 -11.51 7.11
C GLU A 98 2.37 -11.91 7.68
N GLN A 99 1.71 -11.04 8.45
CA GLN A 99 0.37 -11.31 9.00
C GLN A 99 -0.68 -11.44 7.89
N ILE A 100 -0.64 -10.57 6.88
CA ILE A 100 -1.52 -10.68 5.70
C ILE A 100 -1.28 -11.99 4.97
N ASN A 101 -0.01 -12.32 4.68
CA ASN A 101 0.35 -13.54 3.95
C ASN A 101 -0.06 -14.81 4.72
N SER A 102 0.05 -14.79 6.05
CA SER A 102 -0.41 -15.88 6.92
C SER A 102 -1.94 -16.02 6.93
N PHE A 103 -2.67 -14.90 6.98
CA PHE A 103 -4.13 -14.88 6.87
C PHE A 103 -4.61 -15.38 5.49
N CYS A 104 -3.86 -15.07 4.44
CA CYS A 104 -4.10 -15.50 3.06
C CYS A 104 -3.35 -16.79 2.68
N SER A 105 -2.94 -17.61 3.65
CA SER A 105 -2.13 -18.83 3.45
C SER A 105 -2.75 -19.88 2.51
N LYS A 106 -4.06 -19.79 2.24
CA LYS A 106 -4.73 -20.54 1.19
C LYS A 106 -4.89 -19.62 -0.01
N GLY A 107 -3.85 -19.62 -0.84
CA GLY A 107 -3.65 -18.69 -1.94
C GLY A 107 -4.87 -18.44 -2.82
N HIS A 108 -4.81 -17.31 -3.51
CA HIS A 108 -5.44 -17.04 -4.79
C HIS A 108 -6.38 -18.15 -5.30
N LYS A 109 -7.58 -18.18 -4.72
CA LYS A 109 -8.79 -18.55 -5.44
C LYS A 109 -9.68 -17.34 -5.41
N LEU A 110 -9.22 -16.26 -6.04
CA LEU A 110 -10.13 -15.32 -6.68
C LEU A 110 -10.84 -16.17 -7.75
N GLN A 111 -12.06 -16.60 -7.45
CA GLN A 111 -12.95 -17.23 -8.44
C GLN A 111 -13.40 -16.20 -9.45
#